data_AF-A0A419H965-F1
#
_entry.id   AF-A0A419H965-F1
#
_cell.length_a   1.000
_cell.length_b   1.000
_cell.length_c   1.000
_cell.angle_alpha   90.00
_cell.angle_beta   90.00
_cell.angle_gamma   90.00
#
_symmetry.space_group_name_H-M   'P 1'
#
loop_
_entity.id
_entity.type
_entity.pdbx_description
1 polymer ?
#
loop_
_entity_poly.entity_id
_entity_poly.type
_entity_poly.pdbx_seq_one_letter_code
_entity_poly.pdbx_strand_id
1 'polypeptide(L)'
;MKKDLSAEKIKLIYEFNQNSPLFARVAAAEIENGNYLEAIKILDDGIDIYPNYPTGFLVLSIAKAYEGKEEEAKIVAKVGADLIGDGKTLSAYEKKIAEIIHERNSINEVLRPSFVEEKKEVTVSEEDLALEDKLDLLAKKLSKAKIIPKEDVAESPASVPEFTGKKIISETLAEIHIKQKNFAEAIIMYEELLSQKPEKVEYYLQRISDIRTMMPDETQL
;
A
#
# COMPACT_ATOMS: atom_id res chain seq x y z
N MET A 1 -8.38 -22.84 -9.49
CA MET A 1 -9.18 -21.66 -9.86
C MET A 1 -9.67 -21.82 -11.29
N LYS A 2 -10.98 -21.83 -11.53
CA LYS A 2 -11.53 -21.71 -12.89
C LYS A 2 -11.38 -20.25 -13.29
N LYS A 3 -10.65 -19.99 -14.38
CA LYS A 3 -10.47 -18.67 -14.96
C LYS A 3 -11.82 -18.21 -15.51
N ASP A 4 -12.40 -17.14 -14.97
CA ASP A 4 -13.67 -16.61 -15.48
C ASP A 4 -13.42 -15.86 -16.80
N LEU A 5 -13.51 -16.62 -17.89
CA LEU A 5 -13.33 -16.13 -19.25
C LEU A 5 -14.34 -15.01 -19.62
N SER A 6 -15.40 -14.81 -18.83
CA SER A 6 -16.36 -13.72 -19.01
C SER A 6 -15.80 -12.39 -18.51
N ALA A 7 -15.20 -12.38 -17.32
CA ALA A 7 -14.63 -11.18 -16.71
C ALA A 7 -13.47 -10.60 -17.55
N GLU A 8 -12.58 -11.46 -18.04
CA GLU A 8 -11.45 -11.03 -18.89
C GLU A 8 -11.91 -10.41 -20.21
N LYS A 9 -12.97 -10.96 -20.82
CA LYS A 9 -13.55 -10.38 -22.04
C LYS A 9 -14.17 -9.01 -21.76
N ILE A 10 -14.87 -8.85 -20.65
CA ILE A 10 -15.47 -7.58 -20.25
C ILE A 10 -14.37 -6.53 -19.99
N LYS A 11 -13.29 -6.93 -19.32
CA LYS A 11 -12.11 -6.07 -19.10
C LYS A 11 -11.48 -5.65 -20.43
N LEU A 12 -11.27 -6.57 -21.36
CA LEU A 12 -10.72 -6.25 -22.68
C LEU A 12 -11.59 -5.26 -23.48
N ILE A 13 -12.92 -5.42 -23.41
CA ILE A 13 -13.86 -4.50 -24.06
C ILE A 13 -13.76 -3.11 -23.41
N TYR A 14 -13.66 -3.05 -22.08
CA TYR A 14 -13.51 -1.80 -21.34
C TYR A 14 -12.16 -1.12 -21.60
N GLU A 15 -11.07 -1.87 -21.72
CA GLU A 15 -9.75 -1.33 -22.10
C GLU A 15 -9.78 -0.67 -23.48
N PHE A 16 -10.54 -1.24 -24.43
CA PHE A 16 -10.73 -0.65 -25.75
C PHE A 16 -11.67 0.56 -25.74
N ASN A 17 -12.62 0.64 -24.80
CA ASN A 17 -13.55 1.75 -24.64
C ASN A 17 -13.85 2.02 -23.15
N GLN A 18 -13.05 2.91 -22.56
CA GLN A 18 -13.14 3.28 -21.14
C GLN A 18 -14.38 4.14 -20.83
N ASN A 19 -15.03 4.70 -21.84
CA ASN A 19 -16.27 5.45 -21.69
C ASN A 19 -17.49 4.53 -21.66
N SER A 20 -17.37 3.28 -21.19
CA SER A 20 -18.48 2.33 -21.16
C SER A 20 -18.97 2.12 -19.72
N PRO A 21 -20.29 1.93 -19.48
CA PRO A 21 -20.82 1.60 -18.15
C PRO A 21 -20.30 0.27 -17.57
N LEU A 22 -19.51 -0.49 -18.33
CA LEU A 22 -18.86 -1.71 -17.88
C LEU A 22 -17.85 -1.51 -16.75
N PHE A 23 -17.42 -0.27 -16.49
CA PHE A 23 -16.45 0.06 -15.43
C PHE A 23 -16.84 -0.57 -14.07
N ALA A 24 -18.12 -0.55 -13.69
CA ALA A 24 -18.55 -1.11 -12.42
C ALA A 24 -18.36 -2.63 -12.34
N ARG A 25 -18.49 -3.33 -13.48
CA ARG A 25 -18.28 -4.78 -13.55
C ARG A 25 -16.80 -5.14 -13.59
N VAL A 26 -15.99 -4.32 -14.25
CA VAL A 26 -14.52 -4.47 -14.22
C VAL A 26 -14.01 -4.24 -12.80
N ALA A 27 -14.45 -3.16 -12.15
CA ALA A 27 -14.07 -2.87 -10.77
C ALA A 27 -14.53 -3.96 -9.80
N ALA A 28 -15.73 -4.53 -9.97
CA ALA A 28 -16.19 -5.67 -9.15
C ALA A 28 -15.23 -6.87 -9.28
N ALA A 29 -14.75 -7.17 -10.48
CA ALA A 29 -13.75 -8.22 -10.68
C ALA A 29 -12.39 -7.88 -10.04
N GLU A 30 -11.98 -6.61 -10.07
CA GLU A 30 -10.76 -6.17 -9.36
C GLU A 30 -10.90 -6.32 -7.84
N ILE A 31 -12.08 -6.05 -7.26
CA ILE A 31 -12.36 -6.29 -5.83
C ILE A 31 -12.22 -7.78 -5.49
N GLU A 32 -12.78 -8.68 -6.31
CA GLU A 32 -12.66 -10.13 -6.12
C GLU A 32 -11.20 -10.61 -6.17
N ASN A 33 -10.35 -9.93 -6.94
CA ASN A 33 -8.91 -10.18 -7.00
C ASN A 33 -8.10 -9.51 -5.87
N GLY A 34 -8.76 -8.75 -4.97
CA GLY A 34 -8.11 -8.01 -3.89
C GLY A 34 -7.47 -6.68 -4.32
N ASN A 35 -7.66 -6.26 -5.56
CA ASN A 35 -7.08 -5.04 -6.13
C ASN A 35 -7.95 -3.81 -5.83
N TYR A 36 -8.18 -3.53 -4.54
CA TYR A 36 -9.15 -2.53 -4.09
C TYR A 36 -8.84 -1.10 -4.57
N LEU A 37 -7.56 -0.71 -4.59
CA LEU A 37 -7.14 0.63 -5.03
C LEU A 37 -7.42 0.84 -6.52
N GLU A 38 -7.15 -0.16 -7.35
CA GLU A 38 -7.44 -0.09 -8.79
C GLU A 38 -8.96 -0.09 -9.03
N ALA A 39 -9.71 -0.90 -8.27
CA ALA A 39 -11.17 -0.87 -8.34
C ALA A 39 -11.73 0.53 -8.01
N ILE A 40 -11.24 1.18 -6.96
CA ILE A 40 -11.63 2.56 -6.59
C ILE A 40 -11.34 3.51 -7.74
N LYS A 41 -10.14 3.47 -8.31
CA LYS A 41 -9.76 4.34 -9.42
C LYS A 41 -10.69 4.16 -10.63
N ILE A 42 -10.94 2.92 -11.05
CA ILE A 42 -11.86 2.61 -12.18
C ILE A 42 -13.28 3.14 -11.90
N LEU A 43 -13.72 3.07 -10.64
CA LEU A 43 -15.04 3.54 -10.23
C LEU A 43 -15.12 5.07 -10.19
N ASP A 44 -14.11 5.75 -9.65
CA ASP A 44 -14.05 7.22 -9.63
C ASP A 44 -14.05 7.75 -11.08
N ASP A 45 -13.17 7.25 -11.95
CA ASP A 45 -13.11 7.62 -13.37
C ASP A 45 -14.44 7.34 -14.09
N GLY A 46 -15.07 6.20 -13.79
CA GLY A 46 -16.34 5.80 -14.39
C GLY A 46 -17.53 6.64 -13.91
N ILE A 47 -17.56 7.04 -12.64
CA ILE A 47 -18.62 7.88 -12.06
C ILE A 47 -18.52 9.31 -12.59
N ASP A 48 -17.32 9.83 -12.85
CA ASP A 48 -17.14 11.14 -13.49
C ASP A 48 -17.80 11.20 -14.87
N ILE A 49 -17.77 10.09 -15.61
CA ILE A 49 -18.43 9.95 -16.93
C ILE A 49 -19.92 9.63 -16.76
N TYR A 50 -20.27 8.83 -15.75
CA TYR A 50 -21.61 8.30 -15.51
C TYR A 50 -22.14 8.64 -14.11
N PRO A 51 -22.40 9.92 -13.80
CA PRO A 51 -22.67 10.40 -12.44
C PRO A 51 -24.01 9.91 -11.86
N ASN A 52 -24.92 9.42 -12.70
CA ASN A 52 -26.21 8.88 -12.30
C ASN A 52 -26.26 7.34 -12.39
N TYR A 53 -25.11 6.67 -12.43
CA TYR A 53 -25.06 5.21 -12.52
C TYR A 53 -25.01 4.58 -11.12
N PRO A 54 -26.13 4.08 -10.58
CA PRO A 54 -26.22 3.75 -9.15
C PRO A 54 -25.28 2.60 -8.75
N THR A 55 -25.12 1.63 -9.66
CA THR A 55 -24.22 0.49 -9.46
C THR A 55 -22.77 0.92 -9.29
N GLY A 56 -22.34 2.02 -9.90
CA GLY A 56 -20.99 2.57 -9.71
C GLY A 56 -20.74 2.93 -8.24
N PHE A 57 -21.64 3.73 -7.65
CA PHE A 57 -21.56 4.09 -6.23
C PHE A 57 -21.68 2.87 -5.32
N LEU A 58 -22.61 1.95 -5.60
CA LEU A 58 -22.77 0.76 -4.79
C LEU A 58 -21.52 -0.12 -4.78
N VAL A 59 -20.87 -0.33 -5.93
CA VAL A 59 -19.61 -1.08 -5.99
C VAL A 59 -18.47 -0.30 -5.33
N LEU A 60 -18.45 1.04 -5.46
CA LEU A 60 -17.45 1.89 -4.81
C LEU A 60 -17.53 1.84 -3.29
N SER A 61 -18.74 1.79 -2.72
CA SER A 61 -18.92 1.62 -1.28
C SER A 61 -18.29 0.33 -0.76
N ILE A 62 -18.41 -0.77 -1.51
CA ILE A 62 -17.78 -2.05 -1.18
C ILE A 62 -16.25 -1.94 -1.27
N ALA A 63 -15.72 -1.31 -2.32
CA ALA A 63 -14.27 -1.12 -2.47
C ALA A 63 -13.67 -0.28 -1.33
N LYS A 64 -14.36 0.80 -0.93
CA LYS A 64 -13.98 1.67 0.20
C LYS A 64 -14.05 0.93 1.54
N ALA A 65 -15.01 0.03 1.72
CA ALA A 65 -15.09 -0.81 2.91
C ALA A 65 -13.86 -1.73 3.04
N TYR A 66 -13.43 -2.38 1.95
CA TYR A 66 -12.20 -3.18 1.94
C TYR A 66 -10.93 -2.33 2.19
N GLU A 67 -10.89 -1.11 1.66
CA GLU A 67 -9.82 -0.14 1.94
C GLU A 67 -9.76 0.25 3.44
N GLY A 68 -10.86 0.09 4.17
CA GLY A 68 -11.00 0.43 5.60
C GLY A 68 -11.58 1.82 5.85
N LYS A 69 -12.14 2.45 4.81
CA LYS A 69 -12.76 3.78 4.89
C LYS A 69 -14.26 3.64 5.13
N GLU A 70 -14.63 3.22 6.34
CA GLU A 70 -16.01 2.88 6.70
C GLU A 70 -17.00 4.03 6.47
N GLU A 71 -16.67 5.24 6.94
CA GLU A 71 -17.57 6.40 6.82
C GLU A 71 -17.77 6.82 5.36
N GLU A 72 -16.70 6.83 4.55
CA GLU A 72 -16.82 7.07 3.10
C GLU A 72 -17.68 5.99 2.43
N ALA A 73 -17.48 4.73 2.80
CA ALA A 73 -18.27 3.61 2.25
C ALA A 73 -19.77 3.81 2.50
N LYS A 74 -20.17 4.17 3.72
CA LYS A 74 -21.58 4.42 4.07
C LYS A 74 -22.17 5.60 3.30
N ILE A 75 -21.42 6.71 3.18
CA ILE A 75 -21.85 7.89 2.42
C ILE A 75 -22.10 7.52 0.96
N VAL A 76 -21.14 6.83 0.33
CA VAL A 76 -21.24 6.44 -1.08
C VAL A 76 -22.37 5.42 -1.28
N ALA A 77 -22.56 4.47 -0.36
CA ALA A 77 -23.67 3.51 -0.43
C ALA A 77 -25.03 4.21 -0.40
N LYS A 78 -25.17 5.25 0.44
CA LYS A 78 -26.36 6.08 0.51
C LYS A 78 -26.64 6.79 -0.83
N VAL A 79 -25.63 7.41 -1.44
CA VAL A 79 -25.78 8.03 -2.76
C VAL A 79 -26.29 7.02 -3.81
N GLY A 80 -25.68 5.83 -3.86
CA GLY A 80 -26.11 4.78 -4.79
C GLY A 80 -27.54 4.27 -4.52
N ALA A 81 -27.92 4.11 -3.25
CA ALA A 81 -29.27 3.69 -2.87
C ALA A 81 -30.33 4.76 -3.17
N ASP A 82 -30.03 6.03 -2.92
CA ASP A 82 -30.91 7.16 -3.21
C ASP A 82 -31.20 7.26 -4.71
N LEU A 83 -30.21 6.98 -5.58
CA LEU A 83 -30.40 6.92 -7.03
C LEU A 83 -31.33 5.78 -7.50
N ILE A 84 -31.40 4.67 -6.75
CA ILE A 84 -32.31 3.55 -7.04
C ILE A 84 -33.73 3.85 -6.54
N GLY A 85 -33.85 4.62 -5.45
CA GLY A 85 -35.14 4.94 -4.83
C GLY A 85 -35.74 3.81 -4.00
N ASP A 86 -34.92 2.82 -3.61
CA ASP A 86 -35.34 1.72 -2.72
C ASP A 86 -34.53 1.72 -1.42
N GLY A 87 -35.18 2.09 -0.32
CA GLY A 87 -34.56 2.14 1.01
C GLY A 87 -34.03 0.80 1.51
N LYS A 88 -34.52 -0.33 0.97
CA LYS A 88 -33.99 -1.66 1.32
C LYS A 88 -32.56 -1.86 0.80
N THR A 89 -32.19 -1.19 -0.29
CA THR A 89 -30.85 -1.29 -0.87
C THR A 89 -29.81 -0.72 0.09
N LEU A 90 -30.09 0.44 0.71
CA LEU A 90 -29.17 1.04 1.68
C LEU A 90 -28.88 0.08 2.84
N SER A 91 -29.93 -0.44 3.48
CA SER A 91 -29.78 -1.37 4.61
C SER A 91 -29.01 -2.64 4.22
N ALA A 92 -29.22 -3.16 3.00
CA ALA A 92 -28.49 -4.32 2.51
C ALA A 92 -26.99 -4.03 2.33
N TYR A 93 -26.62 -2.85 1.83
CA TYR A 93 -25.22 -2.46 1.65
C TYR A 93 -24.55 -2.05 2.97
N GLU A 94 -25.26 -1.39 3.89
CA GLU A 94 -24.76 -1.12 5.24
C GLU A 94 -24.40 -2.42 5.96
N LYS A 95 -25.24 -3.44 5.85
CA LYS A 95 -24.95 -4.77 6.40
C LYS A 95 -23.69 -5.38 5.78
N LYS A 96 -23.56 -5.34 4.45
CA LYS A 96 -22.36 -5.84 3.76
C LYS A 96 -21.09 -5.09 4.17
N ILE A 97 -21.16 -3.78 4.30
CA ILE A 97 -20.03 -2.94 4.76
C ILE A 97 -19.63 -3.36 6.17
N ALA A 98 -20.60 -3.52 7.08
CA ALA A 98 -20.32 -3.96 8.45
C ALA A 98 -19.68 -5.36 8.48
N GLU A 99 -20.15 -6.30 7.66
CA GLU A 99 -19.56 -7.64 7.52
C GLU A 99 -18.10 -7.56 7.05
N ILE A 100 -17.80 -6.78 6.01
CA ILE A 100 -16.44 -6.58 5.49
C ILE A 100 -15.51 -5.97 6.53
N ILE A 101 -15.97 -4.94 7.25
CA ILE A 101 -15.18 -4.27 8.29
C ILE A 101 -14.90 -5.23 9.45
N HIS A 102 -15.91 -6.00 9.86
CA HIS A 102 -15.74 -7.01 10.90
C HIS A 102 -14.71 -8.07 10.47
N GLU A 103 -14.83 -8.64 9.27
CA GLU A 103 -13.87 -9.64 8.75
C GLU A 103 -12.44 -9.11 8.74
N ARG A 104 -12.24 -7.88 8.24
CA ARG A 104 -10.93 -7.22 8.24
C ARG A 104 -10.37 -7.02 9.65
N ASN A 105 -11.22 -6.63 10.60
CA ASN A 105 -10.81 -6.41 11.98
C ASN A 105 -10.51 -7.72 12.71
N SER A 106 -11.28 -8.78 12.48
CA SER A 106 -11.02 -10.11 13.04
C SER A 106 -9.69 -10.70 12.56
N ILE A 107 -9.30 -10.47 11.30
CA ILE A 107 -7.98 -10.89 10.80
C ILE A 107 -6.86 -10.15 11.55
N ASN A 108 -7.04 -8.84 11.79
CA ASN A 108 -6.08 -8.06 12.57
C ASN A 108 -6.02 -8.52 14.03
N GLU A 109 -7.13 -8.98 14.61
CA GLU A 109 -7.21 -9.49 15.98
C GLU A 109 -6.42 -10.80 16.14
N VAL A 110 -6.48 -11.70 15.15
CA VAL A 110 -5.70 -12.96 15.16
C VAL A 110 -4.19 -12.73 15.00
N LEU A 111 -3.78 -11.66 14.33
CA LEU A 111 -2.36 -11.29 14.13
C LEU A 111 -1.79 -10.41 15.26
N ARG A 112 -2.64 -9.94 16.18
CA ARG A 112 -2.17 -9.24 17.39
C ARG A 112 -1.61 -10.29 18.36
N PRO A 113 -0.35 -10.19 18.80
CA PRO A 113 0.09 -10.97 19.95
C PRO A 113 -0.83 -10.63 21.13
N SER A 114 -1.19 -11.65 21.91
CA SER A 114 -2.18 -11.69 23.00
C SER A 114 -1.90 -10.78 24.21
N PHE A 115 -1.18 -9.67 24.02
CA PHE A 115 -0.79 -8.76 25.08
C PHE A 115 -1.82 -7.65 25.36
N VAL A 116 -2.85 -7.50 24.52
CA VAL A 116 -3.90 -6.50 24.74
C VAL A 116 -5.27 -7.09 24.37
N GLU A 117 -5.92 -7.75 25.33
CA GLU A 117 -7.37 -7.96 25.27
C GLU A 117 -8.07 -6.63 25.57
N GLU A 118 -8.33 -5.84 24.53
CA GLU A 118 -9.29 -4.73 24.63
C GLU A 118 -10.69 -5.27 24.31
N LYS A 119 -11.44 -5.63 25.36
CA LYS A 119 -12.90 -5.76 25.25
C LYS A 119 -13.48 -4.37 24.96
N LYS A 120 -13.85 -4.13 23.71
CA LYS A 120 -14.52 -2.91 23.28
C LYS A 120 -16.02 -2.98 23.57
N GLU A 121 -16.39 -2.90 24.85
CA GLU A 121 -17.64 -2.27 25.26
C GLU A 121 -17.28 -0.92 25.88
N VAL A 122 -17.44 0.15 25.10
CA VAL A 122 -17.21 1.51 25.61
C VAL A 122 -18.46 1.95 26.38
N THR A 123 -18.52 1.59 27.65
CA THR A 123 -19.12 2.46 28.67
C THR A 123 -17.97 3.12 29.40
N VAL A 124 -17.77 4.42 29.18
CA VAL A 124 -16.72 5.20 29.86
C VAL A 124 -17.01 5.15 31.36
N SER A 125 -16.15 4.47 32.10
CA SER A 125 -16.24 4.39 33.56
C SER A 125 -15.49 5.56 34.19
N GLU A 126 -15.86 5.95 35.42
CA GLU A 126 -15.15 7.00 36.17
C GLU A 126 -13.67 6.65 36.41
N GLU A 127 -13.31 5.37 36.31
CA GLU A 127 -11.95 4.86 36.45
C GLU A 127 -11.10 5.14 35.20
N ASP A 128 -11.71 5.19 34.01
CA ASP A 128 -11.03 5.52 32.74
C ASP A 128 -10.64 7.00 32.68
N LEU A 129 -11.51 7.89 33.16
CA LEU A 129 -11.21 9.32 33.31
C LEU A 129 -10.01 9.55 34.25
N ALA A 130 -9.94 8.78 35.34
CA ALA A 130 -8.83 8.84 36.29
C ALA A 130 -7.51 8.27 35.72
N LEU A 131 -7.56 7.43 34.68
CA LEU A 131 -6.39 6.91 33.99
C LEU A 131 -5.86 7.92 32.96
N GLU A 132 -6.76 8.60 32.25
CA GLU A 132 -6.43 9.66 31.29
C GLU A 132 -5.71 10.83 31.99
N ASP A 133 -6.19 11.24 33.17
CA ASP A 133 -5.53 12.23 34.02
C ASP A 133 -4.11 11.80 34.45
N LYS A 134 -3.89 10.50 34.71
CA LYS A 134 -2.56 9.96 35.07
C LYS A 134 -1.61 9.97 33.89
N LEU A 135 -2.10 9.66 32.69
CA LEU A 135 -1.30 9.71 31.45
C LEU A 135 -0.86 11.15 31.16
N ASP A 136 -1.75 12.11 31.35
CA ASP A 136 -1.48 13.53 31.19
C ASP A 136 -0.43 14.04 32.19
N LEU A 137 -0.50 13.56 33.44
CA LEU A 137 0.52 13.83 34.47
C LEU A 137 1.88 13.21 34.13
N LEU A 138 1.90 12.01 33.56
CA LEU A 138 3.13 11.34 33.12
C LEU A 138 3.78 12.08 31.94
N ALA A 139 2.98 12.51 30.95
CA ALA A 139 3.46 13.32 29.83
C ALA A 139 4.03 14.67 30.30
N LYS A 140 3.38 15.32 31.26
CA LYS A 140 3.89 16.55 31.92
C LYS A 140 5.18 16.31 32.72
N LYS A 141 5.36 15.12 33.29
CA LYS A 141 6.63 14.75 33.98
C LYS A 141 7.75 14.47 32.98
N LEU A 142 7.47 13.73 31.91
CA LEU A 142 8.44 13.41 30.86
C LEU A 142 8.94 14.66 30.13
N SER A 143 8.04 15.59 29.79
CA SER A 143 8.41 16.86 29.13
C SER A 143 9.32 17.75 29.99
N LYS A 144 9.24 17.63 31.32
CA LYS A 144 10.11 18.35 32.27
C LYS A 144 11.42 17.62 32.55
N ALA A 145 11.51 16.33 32.25
CA ALA A 145 12.71 15.54 32.46
C ALA A 145 13.71 15.85 31.32
N LYS A 146 14.75 16.63 31.65
CA LYS A 146 15.84 16.93 30.72
C LYS A 146 16.80 15.75 30.68
N ILE A 147 16.88 15.06 29.53
CA ILE A 147 17.90 14.05 29.28
C ILE A 147 19.24 14.79 29.19
N ILE A 148 20.14 14.54 30.14
CA ILE A 148 21.52 15.04 30.08
C ILE A 148 22.24 14.09 29.12
N PRO A 149 22.72 14.57 27.95
CA PRO A 149 23.54 13.74 27.09
C PRO A 149 24.79 13.37 27.88
N LYS A 150 25.01 12.06 28.05
CA LYS A 150 26.28 11.59 28.58
C LYS A 150 27.33 11.96 27.53
N GLU A 151 28.38 12.66 27.94
CA GLU A 151 29.51 13.00 27.07
C GLU A 151 29.93 11.77 26.26
N ASP A 152 30.19 11.98 24.97
CA ASP A 152 30.61 10.96 23.99
C ASP A 152 31.86 10.23 24.51
N VAL A 153 31.65 9.20 25.33
CA VAL A 153 32.59 8.11 25.40
C VAL A 153 32.42 7.43 24.06
N ALA A 154 33.41 7.62 23.19
CA ALA A 154 33.52 6.97 21.90
C ALA A 154 33.46 5.44 22.08
N GLU A 155 32.25 4.91 22.20
CA GLU A 155 31.99 3.50 21.99
C GLU A 155 32.21 3.28 20.49
N SER A 156 33.38 2.73 20.17
CA SER A 156 33.68 2.16 18.86
C SER A 156 32.44 1.40 18.40
N PRO A 157 31.89 1.69 17.20
CA PRO A 157 30.73 0.97 16.71
C PRO A 157 31.07 -0.52 16.74
N ALA A 158 30.27 -1.29 17.47
CA ALA A 158 30.40 -2.74 17.49
C ALA A 158 30.39 -3.21 16.02
N SER A 159 31.45 -3.92 15.60
CA SER A 159 31.53 -4.40 14.22
C SER A 159 30.39 -5.39 13.99
N VAL A 160 29.35 -4.93 13.31
CA VAL A 160 28.31 -5.82 12.79
C VAL A 160 29.01 -6.78 11.83
N PRO A 161 28.86 -8.11 12.00
CA PRO A 161 29.42 -9.06 11.05
C PRO A 161 28.81 -8.78 9.67
N GLU A 162 29.67 -8.52 8.69
CA GLU A 162 29.25 -8.33 7.31
C GLU A 162 28.48 -9.54 6.81
N PHE A 163 27.38 -9.28 6.10
CA PHE A 163 26.55 -10.32 5.51
C PHE A 163 27.38 -11.13 4.50
N THR A 164 27.69 -12.38 4.82
CA THR A 164 28.47 -13.30 3.97
C THR A 164 27.62 -14.03 2.92
N GLY A 165 26.34 -13.66 2.76
CA GLY A 165 25.46 -14.25 1.77
C GLY A 165 25.67 -13.66 0.37
N LYS A 166 25.14 -14.32 -0.66
CA LYS A 166 25.20 -13.84 -2.03
C LYS A 166 24.46 -12.50 -2.13
N LYS A 167 25.19 -11.43 -2.46
CA LYS A 167 24.63 -10.07 -2.60
C LYS A 167 23.53 -10.09 -3.66
N ILE A 168 22.35 -9.58 -3.32
CA ILE A 168 21.24 -9.49 -4.27
C ILE A 168 21.59 -8.42 -5.28
N ILE A 169 21.72 -8.79 -6.55
CA ILE A 169 22.11 -7.88 -7.63
C ILE A 169 20.98 -7.84 -8.66
N SER A 170 20.57 -6.62 -9.01
CA SER A 170 19.49 -6.36 -9.96
C SER A 170 19.78 -5.10 -10.76
N GLU A 171 19.15 -4.99 -11.93
CA GLU A 171 19.26 -3.80 -12.81
C GLU A 171 18.87 -2.53 -12.05
N THR A 172 17.77 -2.57 -11.30
CA THR A 172 17.29 -1.45 -10.48
C THR A 172 18.29 -1.05 -9.40
N LEU A 173 18.97 -2.02 -8.78
CA LEU A 173 19.98 -1.72 -7.77
C LEU A 173 21.19 -1.02 -8.38
N ALA A 174 21.65 -1.48 -9.55
CA ALA A 174 22.73 -0.83 -10.28
C ALA A 174 22.36 0.60 -10.69
N GLU A 175 21.11 0.84 -11.13
CA GLU A 175 20.61 2.18 -11.46
C GLU A 175 20.54 3.11 -10.24
N ILE A 176 20.23 2.60 -9.06
CA ILE A 176 20.26 3.38 -7.82
C ILE A 176 21.70 3.85 -7.54
N HIS A 177 22.70 2.96 -7.70
CA HIS A 177 24.11 3.32 -7.53
C HIS A 177 24.56 4.41 -8.52
N ILE A 178 24.12 4.35 -9.79
CA ILE A 178 24.38 5.43 -10.77
C ILE A 178 23.77 6.76 -10.30
N LYS A 179 22.52 6.76 -9.83
CA LYS A 179 21.86 7.98 -9.32
C LYS A 179 22.58 8.58 -8.11
N GLN A 180 23.23 7.73 -7.31
CA GLN A 180 24.05 8.13 -6.17
C GLN A 180 25.48 8.55 -6.57
N LYS A 181 25.82 8.53 -7.87
CA LYS A 181 27.18 8.77 -8.42
C LYS A 181 28.24 7.76 -7.97
N ASN A 182 27.80 6.61 -7.46
CA ASN A 182 28.65 5.48 -7.09
C ASN A 182 28.88 4.59 -8.33
N PHE A 183 29.65 5.10 -9.30
CA PHE A 183 29.80 4.48 -10.62
C PHE A 183 30.58 3.17 -10.58
N ALA A 184 31.56 3.03 -9.68
CA ALA A 184 32.37 1.81 -9.53
C ALA A 184 31.51 0.61 -9.12
N GLU A 185 30.64 0.80 -8.13
CA GLU A 185 29.71 -0.23 -7.66
C GLU A 185 28.67 -0.59 -8.72
N ALA A 186 28.19 0.40 -9.49
CA ALA A 186 27.26 0.15 -10.59
C ALA A 186 27.88 -0.74 -11.68
N ILE A 187 29.16 -0.50 -12.03
CA ILE A 187 29.89 -1.33 -13.01
C ILE A 187 30.01 -2.77 -12.51
N ILE A 188 30.45 -2.97 -11.25
CA ILE A 188 30.58 -4.32 -10.66
C ILE A 188 29.25 -5.07 -10.70
N MET A 189 28.14 -4.38 -10.41
CA MET A 189 26.81 -4.99 -10.46
C MET A 189 26.42 -5.40 -11.89
N TYR A 190 26.69 -4.56 -12.91
CA TYR A 190 26.43 -4.94 -14.30
C TYR A 190 27.34 -6.06 -14.80
N GLU A 191 28.60 -6.11 -14.36
CA GLU A 191 29.53 -7.20 -14.65
C GLU A 191 29.04 -8.53 -14.05
N GLU A 192 28.50 -8.50 -12.83
CA GLU A 192 27.92 -9.70 -12.23
C GLU A 192 26.60 -10.12 -12.93
N LEU A 193 25.82 -9.15 -13.42
CA LEU A 193 24.61 -9.43 -14.22
C LEU A 193 24.92 -10.08 -15.57
N LEU A 194 26.09 -9.81 -16.18
CA LEU A 194 26.53 -10.52 -17.39
C LEU A 194 26.64 -12.04 -17.17
N SER A 195 27.09 -12.44 -15.98
CA SER A 195 27.24 -13.85 -15.62
C SER A 195 25.91 -14.52 -15.28
N GLN A 196 24.94 -13.76 -14.77
CA GLN A 196 23.63 -14.29 -14.34
C GLN A 196 22.57 -14.26 -15.45
N LYS A 197 22.67 -13.34 -16.42
CA LYS A 197 21.65 -13.07 -17.44
C LYS A 197 22.29 -12.89 -18.83
N PRO A 198 22.67 -13.99 -19.51
CA PRO A 198 23.33 -13.93 -20.81
C PRO A 198 22.43 -13.34 -21.92
N GLU A 199 21.11 -13.35 -21.74
CA GLU A 199 20.13 -12.83 -22.71
C GLU A 199 20.25 -11.33 -22.97
N LYS A 200 20.84 -10.57 -22.04
CA LYS A 200 20.97 -9.11 -22.10
C LYS A 200 22.42 -8.62 -22.13
N VAL A 201 23.35 -9.47 -22.57
CA VAL A 201 24.79 -9.15 -22.57
C VAL A 201 25.10 -7.85 -23.31
N GLU A 202 24.55 -7.66 -24.50
CA GLU A 202 24.79 -6.45 -25.30
C GLU A 202 24.30 -5.19 -24.58
N TYR A 203 23.13 -5.26 -23.93
CA TYR A 203 22.59 -4.17 -23.12
C TYR A 203 23.49 -3.83 -21.93
N TYR A 204 23.96 -4.83 -21.18
CA TYR A 204 24.82 -4.60 -20.02
C TYR A 204 26.20 -4.05 -20.41
N LEU A 205 26.78 -4.53 -21.52
CA LEU A 205 28.03 -3.99 -22.05
C LEU A 205 27.90 -2.52 -22.47
N GLN A 206 26.80 -2.18 -23.14
CA GLN A 206 26.50 -0.80 -23.51
C GLN A 206 26.36 0.08 -22.27
N ARG A 207 25.62 -0.37 -21.25
CA ARG A 207 25.48 0.38 -19.99
C ARG A 207 26.80 0.57 -19.26
N ILE A 208 27.66 -0.45 -19.20
CA ILE A 208 29.00 -0.31 -18.62
C ILE A 208 29.82 0.75 -19.37
N SER A 209 29.74 0.76 -20.71
CA SER A 209 30.39 1.79 -21.53
C SER A 209 29.86 3.19 -21.19
N ASP A 210 28.53 3.36 -21.14
CA ASP A 210 27.90 4.64 -20.83
C ASP A 210 28.34 5.17 -19.46
N ILE A 211 28.35 4.30 -18.44
CA ILE A 211 28.76 4.65 -17.07
C ILE A 211 30.24 5.06 -17.04
N ARG A 212 31.11 4.36 -17.78
CA ARG A 212 32.53 4.71 -17.88
C ARG A 212 32.76 6.09 -18.49
N THR A 213 31.93 6.51 -19.45
CA THR A 213 31.95 7.89 -19.97
C THR A 213 31.44 8.93 -18.96
N MET A 214 30.60 8.54 -18.00
CA MET A 214 30.10 9.43 -16.95
C MET A 214 31.04 9.50 -15.74
N MET A 215 31.95 8.55 -15.60
CA MET A 215 32.97 8.53 -14.57
C MET A 215 34.02 9.60 -14.88
N PRO A 216 34.18 10.65 -14.06
CA PRO A 216 35.27 11.59 -14.23
C PRO A 216 36.60 10.86 -13.98
N ASP A 217 37.60 11.10 -14.83
CA ASP A 217 38.96 10.60 -14.63
C ASP A 217 39.51 11.12 -13.29
N GLU A 218 39.47 10.31 -12.23
CA GLU A 218 40.28 10.50 -11.03
C GLU A 218 41.73 10.09 -11.31
N THR A 219 42.32 10.67 -12.35
CA THR A 219 43.76 10.58 -12.64
C THR A 219 44.35 11.96 -12.87
N GLN A 220 44.07 12.91 -11.98
CA GLN A 220 44.91 14.09 -11.76
C GLN A 220 44.89 14.47 -10.27
N LEU A 221 45.72 13.79 -9.47
CA LEU A 221 46.37 14.32 -8.28
C LEU A 221 47.78 13.74 -8.20
#